data_AF-A0AA93BFS1-F1
#
_entry.id   AF-A0AA93BFS1-F1
#
_cell.length_a   1.000
_cell.length_b   1.000
_cell.length_c   1.000
_cell.angle_alpha   90.00
_cell.angle_beta   90.00
_cell.angle_gamma   90.00
#
_symmetry.space_group_name_H-M   'P 1'
#
loop_
_entity.id
_entity.type
_entity.pdbx_description
1 polymer ?
#
loop_
_entity_poly.entity_id
_entity_poly.type
_entity_poly.pdbx_seq_one_letter_code
_entity_poly.pdbx_strand_id
1 'polypeptide(L)'
;MKTIARYLLENKELVALLSSIFIGVATIITSVISAYFVYQQTKIYREQTDIQKKQNQPIFVTKIWQQQDSNDGKFGTEILEVHNYGSRFQTCAISTSVFYRLARNKELQNDTIYAEVSDYFNSSVIDNSNGTMIERMWGTGNNRFFAENYMQAIQTSKNGDGLYFFDKIILLKIKYTDILGEKHTLYFDSNNEISEEIYNKYFGVSKKVWNNMVFSLHNISFNMMKEKIDDNFPCDTSR
;
A
#
# COMPACT_ATOMS: atom_id res chain seq x y z
N MET A 1 31.21 -55.26 48.94
CA MET A 1 32.15 -54.13 48.74
C MET A 1 33.59 -54.58 48.50
N LYS A 2 34.21 -55.42 49.35
CA LYS A 2 35.62 -55.86 49.19
C LYS A 2 35.92 -56.64 47.90
N THR A 3 34.99 -57.45 47.39
CA THR A 3 35.20 -58.30 46.19
C THR A 3 35.19 -57.49 44.89
N ILE A 4 34.26 -56.53 44.77
CA ILE A 4 34.16 -55.62 43.61
C ILE A 4 35.37 -54.69 43.57
N ALA A 5 35.77 -54.13 44.73
CA ALA A 5 36.94 -53.28 44.84
C ALA A 5 38.25 -54.01 44.45
N ARG A 6 38.39 -55.28 44.82
CA ARG A 6 39.55 -56.10 44.46
C ARG A 6 39.59 -56.43 42.97
N TYR A 7 38.45 -56.77 42.37
CA TYR A 7 38.33 -57.04 40.93
C TYR A 7 38.60 -55.78 40.07
N LEU A 8 38.17 -54.61 40.54
CA LEU A 8 38.46 -53.30 39.94
C LEU A 8 39.95 -52.91 40.06
N LEU A 9 40.62 -53.30 41.14
CA LEU A 9 42.06 -53.06 41.36
C LEU A 9 42.94 -53.96 40.48
N GLU A 10 42.55 -55.23 40.28
CA GLU A 10 43.27 -56.18 39.43
C GLU A 10 43.08 -55.90 37.93
N ASN A 11 41.93 -55.36 37.53
CA ASN A 11 41.61 -55.03 36.13
C ASN A 11 41.59 -53.52 35.85
N LYS A 12 42.36 -52.73 36.63
CA LYS A 12 42.32 -51.26 36.64
C LYS A 12 42.47 -50.64 35.25
N GLU A 13 43.36 -51.18 34.42
CA GLU A 13 43.57 -50.70 33.04
C GLU A 13 42.36 -50.97 32.14
N LEU A 14 41.74 -52.14 32.27
CA LEU A 14 40.57 -52.56 31.49
C LEU A 14 39.33 -51.75 31.87
N VAL A 15 39.17 -51.46 33.16
CA VAL A 15 38.11 -50.57 33.70
C VAL A 15 38.31 -49.13 33.22
N ALA A 16 39.56 -48.63 33.22
CA ALA A 16 39.88 -47.29 32.71
C ALA A 16 39.62 -47.19 31.20
N LEU A 17 39.96 -48.23 30.43
CA LEU A 17 39.70 -48.31 28.99
C LEU A 17 38.19 -48.32 28.68
N LEU A 18 37.41 -49.14 29.37
CA LEU A 18 35.95 -49.15 29.19
C LEU A 18 35.34 -47.80 29.57
N SER A 19 35.76 -47.22 30.70
CA SER A 19 35.27 -45.91 31.13
C SER A 19 35.62 -44.80 30.12
N SER A 20 36.80 -44.80 29.51
CA SER A 20 37.18 -43.80 28.51
C SER A 20 36.37 -43.93 27.22
N ILE A 21 36.06 -45.17 26.80
CA ILE A 21 35.17 -45.44 25.67
C ILE A 21 33.76 -44.92 25.97
N PHE A 22 33.21 -45.20 27.15
CA PHE A 22 31.89 -44.70 27.55
C PHE A 22 31.85 -43.16 27.61
N ILE A 23 32.88 -42.52 28.15
CA ILE A 23 33.00 -41.05 28.17
C ILE A 23 33.07 -40.50 26.75
N GLY A 24 33.86 -41.12 25.86
CA GLY A 24 33.96 -40.75 24.45
C GLY A 24 32.62 -40.82 23.72
N VAL A 25 31.89 -41.92 23.87
CA VAL A 25 30.56 -42.11 23.28
C VAL A 25 29.57 -41.10 23.85
N ALA A 26 29.56 -40.88 25.18
CA ALA A 26 28.71 -39.89 25.81
C ALA A 26 28.98 -38.47 25.30
N THR A 27 30.24 -38.12 25.05
CA THR A 27 30.66 -36.81 24.51
C THR A 27 30.19 -36.60 23.07
N ILE A 28 30.24 -37.65 22.24
CA ILE A 28 29.73 -37.60 20.86
C ILE A 28 28.21 -37.39 20.86
N ILE A 29 27.48 -38.15 21.69
CA ILE A 29 26.02 -38.04 21.80
C ILE A 29 25.62 -36.63 22.28
N THR A 30 26.29 -36.11 23.33
CA THR A 30 26.02 -34.75 23.81
C THR A 30 26.33 -33.71 22.75
N SER A 31 27.42 -33.86 21.99
CA SER A 31 27.77 -32.94 20.90
C SER A 31 26.70 -32.89 19.80
N VAL A 32 26.18 -34.05 19.38
CA VAL A 32 25.11 -34.12 18.37
C VAL A 32 23.82 -33.49 18.89
N ILE A 33 23.45 -33.78 20.13
CA ILE A 33 22.26 -33.20 20.77
C ILE A 33 22.41 -31.67 20.89
N SER A 34 23.57 -31.18 21.35
CA SER A 34 23.85 -29.74 21.44
C SER A 34 23.79 -29.06 20.06
N ALA A 35 24.37 -29.66 19.02
CA ALA A 35 24.30 -29.12 17.66
C ALA A 35 22.85 -29.05 17.15
N TYR A 36 22.06 -30.10 17.41
CA TYR A 36 20.63 -30.13 17.07
C TYR A 36 19.85 -29.06 17.85
N PHE A 37 20.12 -28.88 19.15
CA PHE A 37 19.50 -27.83 19.95
C PHE A 37 19.83 -26.43 19.43
N VAL A 38 21.09 -26.15 19.10
CA VAL A 38 21.52 -24.86 18.53
C VAL A 38 20.79 -24.59 17.21
N TYR A 39 20.65 -25.60 16.34
CA TYR A 39 19.90 -25.46 15.08
C TYR A 39 18.43 -25.10 15.32
N GLN A 40 17.74 -25.82 16.20
CA GLN A 40 16.35 -25.53 16.53
C GLN A 40 16.18 -24.15 17.19
N GLN A 41 17.09 -23.79 18.09
CA GLN A 41 17.09 -22.49 18.74
C GLN A 41 17.26 -21.36 17.71
N THR A 42 18.13 -21.54 16.73
CA THR A 42 18.33 -20.57 15.63
C THR A 42 17.05 -20.38 14.81
N LYS A 43 16.33 -21.47 14.52
CA LYS A 43 15.05 -21.41 13.80
C LYS A 43 14.01 -20.61 14.60
N ILE A 44 13.87 -20.90 15.89
CA ILE A 44 12.95 -20.19 16.79
C ILE A 44 13.30 -18.70 16.86
N TYR A 45 14.58 -18.34 16.99
CA TYR A 45 14.99 -16.94 17.00
C TYR A 45 14.65 -16.20 15.70
N ARG A 46 14.79 -16.85 14.54
CA ARG A 46 14.37 -16.27 13.26
C ARG A 46 12.87 -16.02 13.23
N GLU A 47 12.07 -17.01 13.61
CA GLU A 47 10.61 -16.88 13.66
C GLU A 47 10.16 -15.78 14.64
N GLN A 48 10.78 -15.70 15.82
CA GLN A 48 10.52 -14.61 16.79
C GLN A 48 10.92 -13.24 16.24
N THR A 49 12.05 -13.16 15.54
CA THR A 49 12.49 -11.92 14.89
C THR A 49 11.49 -11.49 13.83
N ASP A 50 11.02 -12.42 12.99
CA ASP A 50 10.02 -12.12 11.95
C ASP A 50 8.68 -11.68 12.55
N ILE A 51 8.25 -12.30 13.65
CA ILE A 51 7.05 -11.89 14.39
C ILE A 51 7.23 -10.47 14.95
N GLN A 52 8.35 -10.18 15.59
CA GLN A 52 8.63 -8.84 16.12
C GLN A 52 8.70 -7.79 15.00
N LYS A 53 9.32 -8.13 13.86
CA LYS A 53 9.35 -7.27 12.68
C LYS A 53 7.95 -6.92 12.21
N LYS A 54 7.04 -7.91 12.13
CA LYS A 54 5.64 -7.70 11.73
C LYS A 54 4.84 -6.90 12.75
N GLN A 55 5.03 -7.16 14.05
CA GLN A 55 4.35 -6.43 15.12
C GLN A 55 4.78 -4.97 15.20
N ASN A 56 6.02 -4.67 14.81
CA ASN A 56 6.60 -3.33 14.88
C ASN A 56 6.54 -2.55 13.56
N GLN A 57 5.62 -2.90 12.65
CA GLN A 57 5.41 -2.12 11.43
C GLN A 57 4.48 -0.93 11.67
N PRO A 58 4.72 0.22 11.00
CA PRO A 58 3.71 1.25 10.83
C PRO A 58 2.45 0.70 10.15
N ILE A 59 1.28 1.23 10.50
CA ILE A 59 -0.01 0.85 9.90
C ILE A 59 -0.65 2.13 9.40
N PHE A 60 -0.60 2.33 8.09
CA PHE A 60 -1.12 3.54 7.47
C PHE A 60 -2.61 3.40 7.14
N VAL A 61 -3.38 4.44 7.43
CA VAL A 61 -4.79 4.53 7.08
C VAL A 61 -5.03 5.87 6.41
N THR A 62 -5.63 5.84 5.24
CA THR A 62 -5.99 7.02 4.46
C THR A 62 -7.48 7.29 4.60
N LYS A 63 -7.85 8.54 4.82
CA LYS A 63 -9.24 8.96 4.98
C LYS A 63 -9.51 10.16 4.08
N ILE A 64 -10.58 10.08 3.31
CA ILE A 64 -11.04 11.16 2.45
C ILE A 64 -12.43 11.57 2.92
N TRP A 65 -12.64 12.86 3.12
CA TRP A 65 -13.94 13.40 3.48
C TRP A 65 -14.10 14.82 2.96
N GLN A 66 -15.35 15.30 2.96
CA GLN A 66 -15.70 16.60 2.41
C GLN A 66 -16.06 17.55 3.55
N GLN A 67 -15.55 18.77 3.49
CA GLN A 67 -15.88 19.84 4.41
C GLN A 67 -16.90 20.78 3.76
N GLN A 68 -17.90 21.18 4.55
CA GLN A 68 -18.80 22.24 4.17
C GLN A 68 -18.07 23.59 4.24
N ASP A 69 -17.99 24.31 3.12
CA ASP A 69 -17.16 25.52 3.02
C ASP A 69 -17.78 26.74 3.70
N SER A 70 -19.12 26.79 3.78
CA SER A 70 -19.86 27.95 4.32
C SER A 70 -21.30 27.58 4.71
N ASN A 71 -22.10 28.57 5.14
CA ASN A 71 -23.52 28.38 5.47
C ASN A 71 -24.42 28.05 4.26
N ASP A 72 -23.87 28.01 3.04
CA ASP A 72 -24.60 27.69 1.81
C ASP A 72 -24.93 26.18 1.64
N GLY A 73 -24.51 25.33 2.58
CA GLY A 73 -24.74 23.88 2.54
C GLY A 73 -23.84 23.13 1.54
N LYS A 74 -22.89 23.81 0.88
CA LYS A 74 -22.08 23.19 -0.17
C LYS A 74 -20.77 22.62 0.37
N PHE A 75 -20.48 21.41 -0.06
CA PHE A 75 -19.26 20.66 0.25
C PHE A 75 -18.25 20.83 -0.89
N GLY A 76 -17.50 21.93 -0.90
CA GLY A 76 -16.55 22.20 -1.97
C GLY A 76 -15.11 21.83 -1.65
N THR A 77 -14.74 21.77 -0.37
CA THR A 77 -13.41 21.34 0.06
C THR A 77 -13.37 19.85 0.31
N GLU A 78 -12.40 19.19 -0.31
CA GLU A 78 -12.03 17.81 0.01
C GLU A 78 -10.76 17.76 0.82
N ILE A 79 -10.76 16.87 1.82
CA ILE A 79 -9.68 16.69 2.77
C ILE A 79 -9.24 15.24 2.70
N LEU A 80 -7.94 15.06 2.49
CA LEU A 80 -7.25 13.79 2.53
C LEU A 80 -6.36 13.77 3.78
N GLU A 81 -6.56 12.78 4.65
CA GLU A 81 -5.78 12.58 5.86
C GLU A 81 -5.06 11.25 5.77
N VAL A 82 -3.79 11.24 6.18
CA VAL A 82 -2.97 10.05 6.33
C VAL A 82 -2.62 9.87 7.79
N HIS A 83 -2.99 8.73 8.35
CA HIS A 83 -2.73 8.36 9.74
C HIS A 83 -1.77 7.16 9.81
N ASN A 84 -1.02 7.06 10.90
CA ASN A 84 -0.29 5.88 11.32
C ASN A 84 -0.79 5.44 12.70
N TYR A 85 -1.41 4.25 12.74
CA TYR A 85 -1.87 3.60 13.96
C TYR A 85 -0.90 2.52 14.46
N GLY A 86 0.14 2.23 13.69
CA GLY A 86 1.15 1.23 14.00
C GLY A 86 2.36 1.82 14.72
N SER A 87 3.49 1.16 14.52
CA SER A 87 4.76 1.60 15.11
C SER A 87 5.32 2.86 14.46
N ARG A 88 6.28 3.49 15.14
CA ARG A 88 7.00 4.66 14.62
C ARG A 88 7.79 4.31 13.35
N PHE A 89 8.13 5.32 12.57
CA PHE A 89 9.02 5.21 11.40
C PHE A 89 10.13 6.26 11.52
N GLN A 90 11.25 6.05 10.82
CA GLN A 90 12.36 7.01 10.80
C GLN A 90 12.08 8.15 9.82
N THR A 91 11.61 7.81 8.62
CA THR A 91 11.28 8.76 7.55
C THR A 91 10.00 8.32 6.84
N CYS A 92 9.17 9.26 6.42
CA CYS A 92 8.00 9.01 5.58
C CYS A 92 7.87 10.11 4.52
N ALA A 93 7.58 9.71 3.29
CA ALA A 93 7.25 10.60 2.19
C ALA A 93 5.96 10.10 1.54
N ILE A 94 4.98 10.99 1.46
CA ILE A 94 3.66 10.73 0.89
C ILE A 94 3.56 11.49 -0.42
N SER A 95 3.00 10.86 -1.44
CA SER A 95 2.73 11.49 -2.74
C SER A 95 1.33 11.12 -3.18
N THR A 96 0.61 12.11 -3.71
CA THR A 96 -0.79 11.96 -4.12
C THR A 96 -0.91 12.21 -5.62
N SER A 97 -1.67 11.37 -6.30
CA SER A 97 -2.01 11.54 -7.72
C SER A 97 -3.52 11.41 -7.87
N VAL A 98 -4.15 12.36 -8.54
CA VAL A 98 -5.59 12.34 -8.78
C VAL A 98 -5.85 12.15 -10.26
N PHE A 99 -6.81 11.28 -10.60
CA PHE A 99 -7.27 11.08 -11.96
C PHE A 99 -8.76 11.36 -12.07
N TYR A 100 -9.16 12.12 -13.08
CA TYR A 100 -10.54 12.09 -13.55
C TYR A 100 -10.73 10.90 -14.49
N ARG A 101 -11.78 10.14 -14.25
CA ARG A 101 -12.21 9.00 -15.04
C ARG A 101 -13.48 9.40 -15.79
N LEU A 102 -13.48 9.21 -17.11
CA LEU A 102 -14.70 9.21 -17.90
C LEU A 102 -14.88 7.80 -18.46
N ALA A 103 -15.95 7.14 -18.07
CA ALA A 103 -16.42 5.92 -18.70
C ALA A 103 -17.65 6.21 -19.56
N ARG A 104 -17.73 5.61 -20.75
CA ARG A 104 -18.86 5.70 -21.66
C ARG A 104 -19.36 4.31 -21.96
N ASN A 105 -20.66 4.09 -21.79
CA ASN A 105 -21.37 2.94 -22.33
C ASN A 105 -22.27 3.40 -23.48
N LYS A 106 -21.92 2.99 -24.69
CA LYS A 106 -22.68 3.30 -25.91
C LYS A 106 -22.68 2.07 -26.80
N GLU A 107 -23.85 1.63 -27.26
CA GLU A 107 -23.99 0.50 -28.20
C GLU A 107 -23.26 -0.79 -27.77
N LEU A 108 -23.33 -1.11 -26.46
CA LEU A 108 -22.65 -2.26 -25.83
C LEU A 108 -21.11 -2.18 -25.78
N GLN A 109 -20.52 -1.05 -26.17
CA GLN A 109 -19.11 -0.75 -25.95
C GLN A 109 -18.93 0.00 -24.62
N ASN A 110 -17.91 -0.39 -23.85
CA ASN A 110 -17.54 0.25 -22.59
C ASN A 110 -16.14 0.84 -22.74
N ASP A 111 -16.07 2.15 -22.91
CA ASP A 111 -14.83 2.88 -23.06
C ASP A 111 -14.49 3.56 -21.74
N THR A 112 -13.21 3.66 -21.42
CA THR A 112 -12.77 4.37 -20.22
C THR A 112 -11.44 5.07 -20.47
N ILE A 113 -11.40 6.35 -20.15
CA ILE A 113 -10.19 7.15 -20.18
C ILE A 113 -9.93 7.78 -18.81
N TYR A 114 -8.66 8.06 -18.55
CA TYR A 114 -8.20 8.68 -17.31
C TYR A 114 -7.35 9.91 -17.64
N ALA A 115 -7.61 11.04 -16.99
CA ALA A 115 -6.83 12.25 -17.10
C ALA A 115 -6.21 12.59 -15.74
N GLU A 116 -4.89 12.68 -15.67
CA GLU A 116 -4.18 13.05 -14.43
C GLU A 116 -4.38 14.53 -14.10
N VAL A 117 -4.64 14.84 -12.84
CA VAL A 117 -4.88 16.20 -12.33
C VAL A 117 -3.85 16.52 -11.24
N SER A 118 -2.94 17.46 -11.51
CA SER A 118 -1.76 17.71 -10.67
C SER A 118 -2.03 18.52 -9.41
N ASP A 119 -3.03 19.39 -9.43
CA ASP A 119 -3.26 20.44 -8.44
C ASP A 119 -4.58 20.24 -7.66
N TYR A 120 -5.11 19.00 -7.66
CA TYR A 120 -6.34 18.66 -6.96
C TYR A 120 -6.20 18.76 -5.43
N PHE A 121 -5.06 18.39 -4.87
CA PHE A 121 -4.72 18.67 -3.48
C PHE A 121 -3.53 19.64 -3.50
N ASN A 122 -3.82 20.92 -3.29
CA ASN A 122 -2.87 22.02 -3.55
C ASN A 122 -2.22 22.59 -2.29
N SER A 123 -2.64 22.11 -1.11
CA SER A 123 -2.05 22.48 0.17
C SER A 123 -1.94 21.26 1.05
N SER A 124 -0.84 21.16 1.80
CA SER A 124 -0.66 20.13 2.80
C SER A 124 0.05 20.66 4.04
N VAL A 125 -0.15 19.96 5.16
CA VAL A 125 0.56 20.20 6.41
C VAL A 125 0.90 18.87 7.05
N ILE A 126 2.07 18.82 7.68
CA ILE A 126 2.41 17.74 8.60
C ILE A 126 1.77 18.09 9.94
N ASP A 127 0.75 17.33 10.34
CA ASP A 127 -0.05 17.62 11.53
C ASP A 127 -0.06 16.41 12.46
N ASN A 128 0.63 16.53 13.60
CA ASN A 128 0.71 15.51 14.64
C ASN A 128 -0.32 15.75 15.79
N SER A 129 -1.33 16.60 15.60
CA SER A 129 -2.23 17.07 16.67
C SER A 129 -3.01 15.97 17.39
N ASN A 130 -3.33 14.87 16.73
CA ASN A 130 -4.06 13.74 17.32
C ASN A 130 -3.18 12.50 17.55
N GLY A 131 -1.85 12.65 17.49
CA GLY A 131 -0.87 11.60 17.75
C GLY A 131 -0.76 10.49 16.70
N THR A 132 -1.69 10.42 15.73
CA THR A 132 -1.70 9.40 14.67
C THR A 132 -1.60 10.00 13.28
N MET A 133 -2.13 11.20 13.07
CA MET A 133 -2.08 11.91 11.80
C MET A 133 -0.63 12.28 11.48
N ILE A 134 -0.29 12.08 10.21
CA ILE A 134 1.04 12.37 9.65
C ILE A 134 0.92 13.56 8.72
N GLU A 135 -0.06 13.52 7.82
CA GLU A 135 -0.26 14.56 6.83
C GLU A 135 -1.75 14.76 6.57
N ARG A 136 -2.12 16.03 6.39
CA ARG A 136 -3.43 16.44 5.92
C ARG A 136 -3.25 17.30 4.67
N MET A 137 -4.02 17.00 3.64
CA MET A 137 -4.03 17.74 2.38
C MET A 137 -5.44 18.28 2.10
N TRP A 138 -5.52 19.47 1.48
CA TRP A 138 -6.78 20.10 1.11
C TRP A 138 -6.84 20.38 -0.38
N GLY A 139 -8.03 20.14 -0.95
CA GLY A 139 -8.46 20.60 -2.26
C GLY A 139 -9.57 21.63 -2.11
N THR A 140 -9.24 22.84 -1.66
CA THR A 140 -10.23 23.89 -1.35
C THR A 140 -11.03 24.29 -2.59
N GLY A 141 -12.35 24.07 -2.57
CA GLY A 141 -13.24 24.37 -3.69
C GLY A 141 -13.17 23.38 -4.87
N ASN A 142 -12.23 22.43 -4.86
CA ASN A 142 -11.96 21.54 -5.99
C ASN A 142 -13.09 20.54 -6.24
N ASN A 143 -13.81 20.14 -5.19
CA ASN A 143 -14.98 19.27 -5.34
C ASN A 143 -16.14 19.96 -6.09
N ARG A 144 -16.19 21.30 -6.12
CA ARG A 144 -17.19 22.04 -6.92
C ARG A 144 -16.95 21.84 -8.40
N PHE A 145 -15.70 21.98 -8.85
CA PHE A 145 -15.29 21.72 -10.23
C PHE A 145 -15.56 20.28 -10.63
N PHE A 146 -15.24 19.32 -9.75
CA PHE A 146 -15.59 17.92 -9.98
C PHE A 146 -17.11 17.73 -10.14
N ALA A 147 -17.92 18.29 -9.22
CA ALA A 147 -19.38 18.16 -9.24
C ALA A 147 -20.02 18.79 -10.49
N GLU A 148 -19.49 19.92 -10.98
CA GLU A 148 -19.96 20.53 -12.23
C GLU A 148 -19.75 19.60 -13.43
N ASN A 149 -18.57 19.00 -13.57
CA ASN A 149 -18.25 18.05 -14.63
C ASN A 149 -19.08 16.76 -14.51
N TYR A 150 -19.26 16.27 -13.28
CA TYR A 150 -20.14 15.15 -12.97
C TYR A 150 -21.59 15.40 -13.43
N MET A 151 -22.12 16.58 -13.15
CA MET A 151 -23.47 16.96 -13.56
C MET A 151 -23.61 17.09 -15.08
N GLN A 152 -22.57 17.58 -15.78
CA GLN A 152 -22.56 17.61 -17.25
C GLN A 152 -22.60 16.20 -17.86
N ALA A 153 -21.88 15.23 -17.27
CA ALA A 153 -21.92 13.84 -17.71
C ALA A 153 -23.34 13.24 -17.56
N ILE A 154 -24.01 13.51 -16.44
CA ILE A 154 -25.41 13.10 -16.23
C ILE A 154 -26.35 13.73 -17.26
N GLN A 155 -26.22 15.05 -17.49
CA GLN A 155 -27.07 15.76 -18.45
C GLN A 155 -26.89 15.22 -19.87
N THR A 156 -25.65 14.99 -20.29
CA THR A 156 -25.34 14.40 -21.60
C THR A 156 -25.92 12.99 -21.73
N SER A 157 -25.83 12.20 -20.66
CA SER A 157 -26.42 10.86 -20.63
C SER A 157 -27.94 10.87 -20.79
N LYS A 158 -28.62 11.86 -20.18
CA LYS A 158 -30.07 12.05 -20.31
C LYS A 158 -30.49 12.44 -21.73
N ASN A 159 -29.61 13.08 -22.50
CA ASN A 159 -29.88 13.52 -23.86
C ASN A 159 -29.73 12.39 -24.90
N GLY A 160 -29.34 11.17 -24.48
CA GLY A 160 -29.32 9.98 -25.34
C GLY A 160 -28.03 9.73 -26.11
N ASP A 161 -26.95 10.49 -25.88
CA ASP A 161 -25.66 10.33 -26.57
C ASP A 161 -24.76 9.22 -25.95
N GLY A 162 -25.36 8.22 -25.30
CA GLY A 162 -24.67 7.20 -24.50
C GLY A 162 -24.68 7.50 -22.99
N LEU A 163 -24.38 6.50 -22.18
CA LEU A 163 -24.31 6.63 -20.72
C LEU A 163 -22.87 6.99 -20.31
N TYR A 164 -22.70 8.17 -19.73
CA TYR A 164 -21.42 8.67 -19.25
C TYR A 164 -21.35 8.64 -17.73
N PHE A 165 -20.25 8.09 -17.22
CA PHE A 165 -19.91 8.04 -15.79
C PHE A 165 -18.61 8.81 -15.58
N PHE A 166 -18.72 9.93 -14.88
CA PHE A 166 -17.57 10.77 -14.53
C PHE A 166 -17.22 10.52 -13.07
N ASP A 167 -16.00 10.13 -12.78
CA ASP A 167 -15.54 9.84 -11.43
C ASP A 167 -14.14 10.40 -11.21
N LYS A 168 -13.69 10.38 -9.95
CA LYS A 168 -12.30 10.65 -9.60
C LYS A 168 -11.69 9.48 -8.87
N ILE A 169 -10.42 9.23 -9.16
CA ILE A 169 -9.59 8.23 -8.49
C ILE A 169 -8.49 8.99 -7.76
N ILE A 170 -8.35 8.75 -6.46
CA ILE A 170 -7.35 9.42 -5.62
C ILE A 170 -6.36 8.35 -5.19
N LEU A 171 -5.14 8.42 -5.71
CA LEU A 171 -4.09 7.47 -5.43
C LEU A 171 -3.07 8.07 -4.47
N LEU A 172 -2.61 7.27 -3.51
CA LEU A 172 -1.50 7.64 -2.65
C LEU A 172 -0.36 6.65 -2.79
N LYS A 173 0.86 7.18 -2.72
CA LYS A 173 2.10 6.42 -2.57
C LYS A 173 2.78 6.84 -1.28
N ILE A 174 2.95 5.90 -0.37
CA ILE A 174 3.63 6.12 0.91
C ILE A 174 4.95 5.38 0.88
N LYS A 175 6.06 6.12 0.88
CA LYS A 175 7.41 5.56 1.03
C LYS A 175 7.86 5.81 2.46
N TYR A 176 8.25 4.76 3.18
CA TYR A 176 8.72 4.92 4.55
C TYR A 176 9.94 4.03 4.85
N THR A 177 10.67 4.41 5.89
CA THR A 177 11.75 3.62 6.48
C THR A 177 11.33 3.24 7.90
N ASP A 178 11.25 1.95 8.21
CA ASP A 178 10.83 1.48 9.52
C ASP A 178 11.89 1.71 10.60
N ILE A 179 11.59 1.35 11.86
CA ILE A 179 12.52 1.53 12.98
C ILE A 179 13.81 0.70 12.84
N LEU A 180 13.78 -0.36 12.03
CA LEU A 180 14.92 -1.25 11.78
C LEU A 180 15.76 -0.78 10.57
N GLY A 181 15.34 0.29 9.89
CA GLY A 181 16.03 0.84 8.72
C GLY A 181 15.62 0.20 7.40
N GLU A 182 14.60 -0.67 7.37
CA GLU A 182 14.10 -1.27 6.13
C GLU A 182 13.18 -0.29 5.40
N LYS A 183 13.34 -0.22 4.06
CA LYS A 183 12.57 0.69 3.20
C LYS A 183 11.37 -0.04 2.61
N HIS A 184 10.21 0.61 2.71
CA HIS A 184 8.93 0.07 2.27
C HIS A 184 8.21 1.09 1.37
N THR A 185 7.35 0.58 0.49
CA THR A 185 6.48 1.40 -0.35
C THR A 185 5.10 0.78 -0.38
N LEU A 186 4.09 1.58 -0.01
CA LEU A 186 2.68 1.19 -0.02
C LEU A 186 1.92 2.06 -1.01
N TYR A 187 0.85 1.50 -1.55
CA TYR A 187 0.00 2.14 -2.55
C TYR A 187 -1.45 2.06 -2.09
N PHE A 188 -2.19 3.15 -2.24
CA PHE A 188 -3.60 3.23 -1.86
C PHE A 188 -4.44 3.78 -2.99
N ASP A 189 -5.65 3.25 -3.16
CA ASP A 189 -6.75 3.87 -3.89
C ASP A 189 -7.80 4.30 -2.87
N SER A 190 -7.94 5.61 -2.71
CA SER A 190 -8.78 6.24 -1.72
C SER A 190 -8.42 5.78 -0.29
N ASN A 191 -9.21 4.87 0.29
CA ASN A 191 -9.02 4.31 1.64
C ASN A 191 -8.52 2.85 1.65
N ASN A 192 -8.26 2.25 0.48
CA ASN A 192 -7.90 0.84 0.37
C ASN A 192 -6.46 0.69 -0.11
N GLU A 193 -5.69 -0.17 0.57
CA GLU A 193 -4.37 -0.58 0.08
C GLU A 193 -4.53 -1.40 -1.22
N ILE A 194 -3.72 -1.09 -2.22
CA ILE A 194 -3.72 -1.73 -3.53
C ILE A 194 -2.31 -2.17 -3.91
N SER A 195 -2.20 -3.05 -4.92
CA SER A 195 -0.89 -3.43 -5.45
C SER A 195 -0.26 -2.32 -6.29
N GLU A 196 1.06 -2.36 -6.42
CA GLU A 196 1.82 -1.49 -7.33
C GLU A 196 1.33 -1.59 -8.79
N GLU A 197 0.93 -2.78 -9.22
CA GLU A 197 0.39 -3.02 -10.56
C GLU A 197 -0.90 -2.23 -10.79
N ILE A 198 -1.85 -2.30 -9.84
CA ILE A 198 -3.10 -1.55 -9.91
C ILE A 198 -2.82 -0.05 -9.89
N TYR A 199 -1.91 0.40 -9.02
CA TYR A 199 -1.51 1.81 -8.94
C TYR A 199 -0.97 2.32 -10.28
N ASN A 200 -0.04 1.59 -10.88
CA ASN A 200 0.60 1.98 -12.14
C ASN A 200 -0.32 1.85 -13.36
N LYS A 201 -1.39 1.04 -13.29
CA LYS A 201 -2.36 0.87 -14.38
C LYS A 201 -2.99 2.21 -14.79
N TYR A 202 -3.34 3.05 -13.83
CA TYR A 202 -3.98 4.35 -14.10
C TYR A 202 -3.09 5.27 -14.94
N PHE A 203 -1.81 5.39 -14.57
CA PHE A 203 -0.80 6.13 -15.35
C PHE A 203 -0.62 5.54 -16.75
N GLY A 204 -0.55 4.21 -16.86
CA GLY A 204 -0.39 3.51 -18.13
C GLY A 204 -1.54 3.75 -19.10
N VAL A 205 -2.80 3.71 -18.63
CA VAL A 205 -3.98 3.99 -19.47
C VAL A 205 -4.06 5.47 -19.81
N SER A 206 -3.84 6.36 -18.84
CA SER A 206 -3.84 7.81 -19.08
C SER A 206 -2.80 8.21 -20.14
N LYS A 207 -1.57 7.69 -20.02
CA LYS A 207 -0.48 7.92 -20.98
C LYS A 207 -0.84 7.53 -22.41
N LYS A 208 -1.58 6.43 -22.62
CA LYS A 208 -1.98 6.00 -23.97
C LYS A 208 -2.92 7.00 -24.66
N VAL A 209 -3.76 7.68 -23.88
CA VAL A 209 -4.76 8.63 -24.40
C VAL A 209 -4.17 10.04 -24.52
N TRP A 210 -3.36 10.43 -23.53
CA TRP A 210 -2.92 11.81 -23.34
C TRP A 210 -1.41 12.04 -23.52
N ASN A 211 -0.63 11.03 -23.91
CA ASN A 211 0.82 11.14 -24.15
C ASN A 211 1.63 11.73 -22.97
N ASN A 212 1.31 11.33 -21.74
CA ASN A 212 1.85 11.85 -20.46
C ASN A 212 1.46 13.30 -20.14
N MET A 213 0.45 13.86 -20.80
CA MET A 213 -0.08 15.17 -20.40
C MET A 213 -0.76 15.07 -19.03
N VAL A 214 -0.36 15.96 -18.13
CA VAL A 214 -0.97 16.16 -16.82
C VAL A 214 -1.70 17.50 -16.86
N PHE A 215 -2.91 17.53 -16.32
CA PHE A 215 -3.79 18.69 -16.39
C PHE A 215 -3.82 19.44 -15.07
N SER A 216 -3.91 20.76 -15.15
CA SER A 216 -4.46 21.54 -14.04
C SER A 216 -5.97 21.29 -13.96
N LEU A 217 -6.52 21.34 -12.76
CA LEU A 217 -7.93 21.16 -12.42
C LEU A 217 -8.86 21.94 -13.35
N HIS A 218 -8.52 23.19 -13.66
CA HIS A 218 -9.37 24.05 -14.50
C HIS A 218 -9.18 23.83 -16.01
N ASN A 219 -8.14 23.08 -16.40
CA ASN A 219 -7.81 22.82 -17.80
C ASN A 219 -8.31 21.45 -18.28
N ILE A 220 -8.92 20.66 -17.42
CA ILE A 220 -9.59 19.41 -17.77
C ILE A 220 -11.09 19.53 -17.49
N SER A 221 -11.91 19.10 -18.44
CA SER A 221 -13.37 19.15 -18.34
C SER A 221 -14.01 17.90 -18.93
N PHE A 222 -15.27 17.67 -18.57
CA PHE A 222 -16.10 16.63 -19.15
C PHE A 222 -16.13 16.72 -20.68
N ASN A 223 -16.37 17.91 -21.25
CA ASN A 223 -16.44 18.10 -22.70
C ASN A 223 -15.13 17.71 -23.40
N MET A 224 -13.99 18.11 -22.84
CA MET A 224 -12.68 17.74 -23.37
C MET A 224 -12.43 16.23 -23.29
N MET A 225 -12.80 15.59 -22.18
CA MET A 225 -12.69 14.14 -22.04
C MET A 225 -13.65 13.40 -22.98
N LYS A 226 -14.85 13.93 -23.20
CA LYS A 226 -15.82 13.38 -24.15
C LYS A 226 -15.31 13.46 -25.59
N GLU A 227 -14.82 14.62 -26.03
CA GLU A 227 -14.19 14.73 -27.35
C GLU A 227 -13.08 13.70 -27.51
N LYS A 228 -12.25 13.53 -26.48
CA LYS A 228 -11.17 12.55 -26.51
C LYS A 228 -11.66 11.09 -26.55
N ILE A 229 -12.75 10.76 -25.87
CA ILE A 229 -13.32 9.40 -25.92
C ILE A 229 -13.93 9.12 -27.29
N ASP A 230 -14.57 10.11 -27.90
CA ASP A 230 -15.17 10.02 -29.23
C ASP A 230 -14.08 9.84 -30.31
N ASP A 231 -12.94 10.53 -30.19
CA ASP A 231 -11.79 10.39 -31.09
C ASP A 231 -11.08 9.03 -31.01
N ASN A 232 -10.88 8.51 -29.79
CA ASN A 232 -10.12 7.27 -29.58
C ASN A 232 -10.97 6.02 -29.74
N PHE A 233 -12.29 6.15 -29.56
CA PHE A 233 -13.24 5.05 -29.62
C PHE A 233 -14.43 5.49 -30.48
N PRO A 234 -14.27 5.62 -31.81
CA PRO A 234 -15.37 5.98 -32.69
C PRO A 234 -16.44 4.88 -32.64
N CYS A 235 -17.71 5.27 -32.43
CA CYS A 235 -18.81 4.33 -32.58
C CYS A 235 -18.95 3.96 -34.07
N ASP A 236 -19.07 2.67 -34.34
CA ASP A 236 -19.19 2.17 -35.71
C ASP A 236 -20.59 2.51 -36.23
N THR A 237 -20.69 3.61 -37.00
CA THR A 237 -21.97 4.13 -37.50
C THR A 237 -22.54 3.33 -38.68
N SER A 238 -21.92 2.20 -39.05
CA SER A 238 -22.42 1.32 -40.10
C SER A 238 -23.49 0.35 -39.58
N ARG A 239 -24.71 0.84 -39.40
CA ARG A 239 -25.94 0.02 -39.39
C ARG A 239 -27.09 0.73 -40.10
#